data_AF-A0A1C0V6R2-F1
#
_entry.id   AF-A0A1C0V6R2-F1
#
_cell.length_a   1.000
_cell.length_b   1.000
_cell.length_c   1.000
_cell.angle_alpha   90.00
_cell.angle_beta   90.00
_cell.angle_gamma   90.00
#
_symmetry.space_group_name_H-M   'P 1'
#
loop_
_entity.id
_entity.type
_entity.pdbx_description
1 polymer ?
#
loop_
_entity_poly.entity_id
_entity_poly.type
_entity_poly.pdbx_seq_one_letter_code
_entity_poly.pdbx_strand_id
1 'polypeptide(L)'
;MIELSRPLGNEKHQARYYLGSCANLKKRFQQHLQGSGAAFTRAAIKRGIEFKIVYVWKTSSKQEARQLEIQLKRYKNHAQLLRRVQNAKTNSTKTR
;
A
#
# COMPACT_ATOMS: atom_id res chain seq x y z
N MET A 1 -1.66 -2.28 0.75
CA MET A 1 -0.46 -1.63 0.19
C MET A 1 -0.62 -1.54 -1.31
N ILE A 2 -0.41 -0.34 -1.83
CA ILE A 2 -0.39 -0.06 -3.27
C ILE A 2 1.06 0.18 -3.68
N GLU A 3 1.47 -0.38 -4.82
CA GLU A 3 2.74 -0.10 -5.49
C GLU A 3 2.47 0.65 -6.80
N LEU A 4 3.24 1.70 -7.05
CA LEU A 4 3.25 2.44 -8.31
C LEU A 4 4.26 1.82 -9.28
N SER A 5 3.96 1.87 -10.59
CA SER A 5 4.84 1.38 -11.64
C SER A 5 6.19 2.12 -11.68
N ARG A 6 6.19 3.40 -11.32
CA ARG A 6 7.38 4.23 -11.08
C ARG A 6 7.21 5.14 -9.87
N PRO A 7 8.30 5.57 -9.20
CA PRO A 7 8.19 6.46 -8.04
C PRO A 7 7.47 7.77 -8.34
N LEU A 8 6.71 8.27 -7.37
CA LEU A 8 6.07 9.58 -7.40
C LEU A 8 6.85 10.53 -6.49
N GLY A 9 7.31 11.66 -7.02
CA GLY A 9 8.03 12.66 -6.24
C GLY A 9 9.01 13.46 -7.09
N ASN A 10 10.05 13.98 -6.44
CA ASN A 10 11.22 14.59 -7.07
C ASN A 10 12.48 13.78 -6.73
N GLU A 11 13.65 14.26 -7.15
CA GLU A 11 14.94 13.57 -6.95
C GLU A 11 15.27 13.29 -5.48
N LYS A 12 14.87 14.18 -4.56
CA LYS A 12 15.17 14.09 -3.12
C LYS A 12 14.10 13.34 -2.33
N HIS A 13 12.84 13.47 -2.73
CA HIS A 13 11.67 12.96 -2.02
C HIS A 13 10.73 12.27 -2.98
N GLN A 14 10.88 10.95 -3.07
CA GLN A 14 10.04 10.09 -3.88
C GLN A 14 9.52 8.90 -3.08
N ALA A 15 8.32 8.46 -3.42
CA ALA A 15 7.74 7.25 -2.86
C ALA A 15 7.13 6.40 -3.97
N ARG A 16 7.36 5.09 -3.88
CA ARG A 16 6.78 4.09 -4.79
C ARG A 16 5.61 3.33 -4.17
N TYR A 17 5.43 3.43 -2.86
CA TYR A 17 4.45 2.65 -2.12
C TYR A 17 3.51 3.55 -1.32
N TYR A 18 2.25 3.13 -1.24
CA TYR A 18 1.21 3.76 -0.45
C TYR A 18 0.57 2.78 0.53
N LEU A 19 0.45 3.22 1.78
CA LEU A 19 -0.27 2.53 2.84
C LEU A 19 -1.49 3.32 3.28
N GLY A 20 -2.58 2.59 3.43
CA GLY A 20 -3.85 3.07 3.96
C GLY A 20 -4.70 1.89 4.42
N SER A 21 -5.70 2.18 5.23
CA SER A 21 -6.72 1.24 5.70
C SER A 21 -8.10 1.60 5.13
N CYS A 22 -8.98 0.61 5.02
CA CYS A 22 -10.36 0.80 4.58
C CYS A 22 -11.22 -0.39 5.00
N ALA A 23 -12.53 -0.17 5.14
CA ALA A 23 -13.50 -1.24 5.41
C ALA A 23 -13.92 -1.99 4.13
N ASN A 24 -13.94 -1.32 2.97
CA ASN A 24 -14.29 -1.90 1.69
C ASN A 24 -13.16 -1.68 0.67
N LEU A 25 -12.38 -2.75 0.43
CA LEU A 25 -11.20 -2.70 -0.43
C LEU A 25 -11.55 -2.36 -1.87
N LYS A 26 -12.58 -3.00 -2.44
CA LYS A 26 -12.99 -2.80 -3.84
C LYS A 26 -13.39 -1.34 -4.08
N LYS A 27 -14.29 -0.81 -3.24
CA LYS A 27 -14.73 0.59 -3.32
C LYS A 27 -13.56 1.55 -3.17
N ARG A 28 -12.69 1.33 -2.18
CA ARG A 28 -11.54 2.22 -1.93
C ARG A 28 -10.54 2.20 -3.09
N PHE A 29 -10.27 1.04 -3.67
CA PHE A 29 -9.35 0.94 -4.79
C PHE A 29 -9.91 1.61 -6.05
N GLN A 30 -11.20 1.45 -6.33
CA GLN A 30 -11.87 2.16 -7.43
C GLN A 30 -11.77 3.69 -7.27
N GLN A 31 -11.95 4.22 -6.06
CA GLN A 31 -11.72 5.65 -5.80
C GLN A 31 -10.29 6.09 -6.14
N HIS A 32 -9.30 5.26 -5.80
CA HIS A 32 -7.91 5.55 -6.15
C HIS A 32 -7.72 5.59 -7.68
N LEU A 33 -8.25 4.60 -8.41
CA LEU A 33 -8.16 4.53 -9.87
C LEU A 33 -8.89 5.70 -10.57
N GLN A 34 -10.03 6.13 -10.05
CA GLN A 34 -10.82 7.26 -10.57
C GLN A 34 -10.23 8.63 -10.22
N GLY A 35 -9.09 8.70 -9.53
CA GLY A 35 -8.51 9.98 -9.12
C GLY A 35 -9.30 10.73 -8.04
N SER A 36 -10.22 10.06 -7.32
CA SER A 36 -10.97 10.61 -6.17
C SER A 36 -10.45 10.10 -4.82
N GLY A 37 -9.48 9.17 -4.83
CA GLY A 37 -8.85 8.59 -3.65
C GLY A 37 -7.86 9.54 -2.94
N ALA A 38 -6.86 8.99 -2.25
CA ALA A 38 -5.88 9.79 -1.51
C ALA A 38 -5.04 10.72 -2.42
N ALA A 39 -4.63 11.89 -1.91
CA ALA A 39 -3.85 12.88 -2.67
C ALA A 39 -2.64 12.27 -3.41
N PHE A 40 -1.95 11.34 -2.76
CA PHE A 40 -0.83 10.60 -3.36
C PHE A 40 -1.21 9.85 -4.65
N THR A 41 -2.24 9.01 -4.60
CA THR A 41 -2.71 8.27 -5.79
C THR A 41 -3.35 9.19 -6.83
N ARG A 42 -4.00 10.29 -6.40
CA ARG A 42 -4.51 11.29 -7.34
C ARG A 42 -3.38 11.94 -8.14
N ALA A 43 -2.29 12.29 -7.48
CA ALA A 43 -1.09 12.80 -8.15
C ALA A 43 -0.43 11.76 -9.07
N ALA A 44 -0.49 10.47 -8.71
CA ALA A 44 -0.05 9.38 -9.59
C ALA A 44 -0.90 9.32 -10.88
N ILE A 45 -2.24 9.31 -10.77
CA ILE A 45 -3.15 9.33 -11.92
C ILE A 45 -2.87 10.56 -12.80
N LYS A 46 -2.76 11.75 -12.22
CA LYS A 46 -2.45 12.99 -12.96
C LYS A 46 -1.14 12.93 -13.75
N ARG A 47 -0.18 12.10 -13.32
CA ARG A 47 1.13 11.91 -13.99
C ARG A 47 1.17 10.66 -14.88
N GLY A 48 0.02 10.02 -15.12
CA GLY A 48 -0.04 8.78 -15.90
C GLY A 48 0.72 7.62 -15.24
N ILE A 49 0.82 7.61 -13.91
CA ILE A 49 1.50 6.54 -13.17
C ILE A 49 0.45 5.52 -12.74
N GLU A 50 0.56 4.34 -13.32
CA GLU A 50 -0.24 3.18 -12.94
C GLU A 50 0.16 2.66 -11.56
N PHE A 51 -0.79 2.01 -10.88
CA PHE A 51 -0.52 1.38 -9.59
C PHE A 51 -1.47 0.22 -9.33
N LYS A 52 -1.01 -0.72 -8.50
CA LYS A 52 -1.75 -1.95 -8.15
C LYS A 52 -1.68 -2.25 -6.66
N ILE A 53 -2.67 -2.98 -6.15
CA ILE A 53 -2.58 -3.55 -4.80
C ILE A 53 -1.61 -4.72 -4.83
N VAL A 54 -0.57 -4.66 -3.98
CA VAL A 54 0.43 -5.73 -3.87
C VAL A 54 0.31 -6.53 -2.58
N TYR A 55 -0.36 -5.99 -1.57
CA TYR A 55 -0.60 -6.70 -0.32
C TYR A 55 -1.80 -6.13 0.45
N VAL A 56 -2.54 -6.99 1.14
CA VAL A 56 -3.64 -6.60 2.03
C VAL A 56 -3.47 -7.32 3.37
N TRP A 57 -3.45 -6.56 4.46
CA TRP A 57 -3.60 -7.10 5.80
C TRP A 57 -5.09 -7.08 6.16
N LYS A 58 -5.63 -8.22 6.59
CA LYS A 58 -6.97 -8.31 7.15
C LYS A 58 -6.86 -8.11 8.67
N THR A 59 -7.76 -7.32 9.23
CA THR A 59 -7.88 -7.08 10.67
C THR A 59 -9.33 -7.27 11.09
N SER A 60 -9.57 -7.50 12.37
CA SER A 60 -10.89 -7.79 12.90
C SER A 60 -11.70 -6.52 13.15
N SER A 61 -11.04 -5.39 13.37
CA SER A 61 -11.69 -4.10 13.64
C SER A 61 -11.05 -2.92 12.91
N LYS A 62 -11.79 -1.81 12.85
CA LYS A 62 -11.30 -0.51 12.35
C LYS A 62 -10.15 0.03 13.21
N GLN A 63 -10.20 -0.19 14.53
CA GLN A 63 -9.17 0.28 15.46
C GLN A 63 -7.84 -0.46 15.21
N GLU A 64 -7.89 -1.79 15.09
CA GLU A 64 -6.72 -2.59 14.73
C GLU A 64 -6.14 -2.18 13.37
N ALA A 65 -6.99 -1.97 12.36
CA ALA A 65 -6.55 -1.50 11.05
C ALA A 65 -5.76 -0.18 11.14
N ARG A 66 -6.24 0.75 11.98
CA ARG A 66 -5.61 2.06 12.18
C ARG A 66 -4.27 1.94 12.92
N GLN A 67 -4.21 1.14 13.98
CA GLN A 67 -2.99 0.90 14.75
C GLN A 67 -1.93 0.23 13.89
N LEU A 68 -2.32 -0.80 13.14
CA LEU A 68 -1.44 -1.49 12.20
C LEU A 68 -0.92 -0.53 11.12
N GLU A 69 -1.78 0.32 10.55
CA GLU A 69 -1.34 1.32 9.57
C GLU A 69 -0.28 2.28 10.14
N ILE A 70 -0.45 2.73 11.40
CA ILE A 70 0.54 3.59 12.08
C ILE A 70 1.86 2.84 12.25
N GLN A 71 1.82 1.61 12.75
CA GLN A 71 3.01 0.77 12.93
C GLN A 71 3.74 0.55 11.60
N LEU A 72 3.01 0.17 10.54
CA LEU A 72 3.61 -0.10 9.24
C LEU A 72 4.25 1.16 8.61
N LYS A 73 3.66 2.34 8.81
CA LYS A 73 4.23 3.61 8.32
C LYS A 73 5.52 4.01 9.04
N ARG A 74 5.74 3.56 10.28
CA ARG A 74 6.98 3.85 11.04
C ARG A 74 8.22 3.20 10.44
N TYR A 75 8.10 2.11 9.68
CA TYR A 75 9.25 1.47 9.04
C TYR A 75 9.91 2.35 7.98
N LYS A 76 9.18 3.29 7.37
CA LYS A 76 9.60 4.23 6.29
C LYS A 76 10.12 3.58 4.99
N ASN A 77 10.67 2.36 5.04
CA ASN A 77 11.11 1.56 3.89
C ASN A 77 10.05 0.50 3.55
N HIS A 78 9.03 0.91 2.80
CA HIS A 78 7.91 0.04 2.44
C HIS A 78 8.30 -1.08 1.45
N ALA A 79 9.38 -0.93 0.69
CA ALA A 79 9.90 -2.00 -0.17
C ALA A 79 10.41 -3.18 0.67
N GLN A 80 11.18 -2.88 1.71
CA GLN A 80 11.65 -3.89 2.66
C GLN A 80 10.49 -4.53 3.43
N LEU A 81 9.47 -3.75 3.79
CA LEU A 81 8.26 -4.26 4.43
C LEU A 81 7.56 -5.29 3.53
N LEU A 82 7.39 -5.00 2.23
CA LEU A 82 6.79 -5.94 1.27
C LEU A 82 7.58 -7.25 1.19
N ARG A 83 8.91 -7.15 1.09
CA ARG A 83 9.78 -8.33 1.05
C ARG A 83 9.61 -9.19 2.30
N ARG A 84 9.52 -8.58 3.49
CA ARG A 84 9.30 -9.32 4.75
C ARG A 84 7.97 -10.08 4.74
N VAL A 85 6.87 -9.45 4.31
CA VAL A 85 5.57 -10.13 4.27
C VAL A 85 5.48 -11.19 3.19
N GLN A 86 6.15 -11.01 2.05
CA GLN A 86 6.24 -12.05 1.02
C GLN A 86 7.02 -13.27 1.53
N ASN A 87 8.18 -13.05 2.16
CA ASN A 87 8.99 -14.13 2.72
C ASN A 87 8.25 -14.90 3.83
N ALA A 88 7.52 -14.20 4.70
CA ALA A 88 6.71 -14.83 5.74
C ALA A 88 5.62 -15.75 5.15
N LYS A 89 4.98 -15.33 4.06
CA LYS A 89 3.99 -16.17 3.34
C LYS A 89 4.62 -17.41 2.71
N THR A 90 5.78 -17.25 2.07
CA THR A 90 6.51 -18.36 1.43
C THR A 90 6.97 -19.40 2.45
N ASN A 91 7.44 -18.96 3.62
CA ASN A 91 7.85 -19.89 4.67
C ASN A 91 6.67 -20.63 5.29
N SER A 92 5.51 -19.97 5.47
CA SER A 92 4.28 -20.62 5.93
C SER A 92 3.72 -21.66 4.96
N THR A 93 4.09 -21.61 3.68
CA THR A 93 3.65 -22.57 2.65
C THR A 93 4.59 -23.76 2.47
N LYS A 94 5.83 -23.69 2.98
CA LYS A 94 6.83 -24.76 2.88
C LYS A 94 6.83 -25.75 4.06
N THR A 95 5.92 -25.61 5.02
CA THR A 95 5.85 -26.47 6.22
C THR A 95 4.66 -27.45 6.19
N ARG A 96 4.31 -27.98 5.01
CA ARG A 96 3.34 -29.06 4.86
C ARG A 96 3.92 -30.18 4.02
#